data_AF-A0A8T7JXX2-F1
#
_entry.id   AF-A0A8T7JXX2-F1
#
_cell.length_a   1.000
_cell.length_b   1.000
_cell.length_c   1.000
_cell.angle_alpha   90.00
_cell.angle_beta   90.00
_cell.angle_gamma   90.00
#
_symmetry.space_group_name_H-M   'P 1'
#
loop_
_entity.id
_entity.type
_entity.pdbx_description
1 polymer ?
#
loop_
_entity_poly.entity_id
_entity_poly.type
_entity_poly.pdbx_seq_one_letter_code
_entity_poly.pdbx_strand_id
1 'polypeptide(L)' 'MKRQRLAVGEHAPDLTLLDQNGQSVTLSERWRSGPLFLNFLRHFG' A
#
# COMPACT_ATOMS: atom_id res chain seq x y z
N MET A 1 11.33 14.91 4.87
CA MET A 1 10.62 13.75 5.49
C MET A 1 11.65 12.67 5.79
N LYS A 2 11.69 12.16 7.03
CA LYS A 2 12.63 11.11 7.44
C LYS A 2 12.15 9.79 6.82
N ARG A 3 12.97 9.12 6.01
CA ARG A 3 12.66 7.79 5.48
C ARG A 3 12.77 6.78 6.62
N GLN A 4 11.67 6.50 7.30
CA GLN A 4 11.61 5.42 8.27
C GLN A 4 11.40 4.11 7.52
N ARG A 5 12.33 3.18 7.72
CA ARG A 5 12.15 1.80 7.24
C ARG A 5 11.23 1.09 8.24
N LEU A 6 10.13 0.54 7.74
CA LEU A 6 9.19 -0.24 8.54
C LEU A 6 9.88 -1.51 9.07
N ALA A 7 9.50 -1.92 10.28
CA ALA A 7 9.90 -3.19 10.88
C ALA A 7 8.73 -4.19 10.93
N VAL A 8 9.04 -5.48 11.02
CA VAL A 8 8.02 -6.53 11.20
C VAL A 8 7.31 -6.33 12.54
N GLY A 9 5.98 -6.39 12.53
CA GLY A 9 5.14 -6.15 13.71
C GLY A 9 4.70 -4.70 13.88
N GLU A 10 5.26 -3.76 13.12
CA GLU A 10 4.75 -2.38 13.07
C GLU A 10 3.44 -2.31 12.28
N HIS A 11 2.57 -1.36 12.67
CA HIS A 11 1.39 -1.05 11.88
C HIS A 11 1.80 -0.56 10.48
N ALA A 12 1.18 -1.15 9.45
CA ALA A 12 1.35 -0.69 8.09
C ALA A 12 0.81 0.75 7.94
N PRO A 13 1.50 1.64 7.21
CA PRO A 13 0.98 2.98 6.93
C PRO A 13 -0.23 2.88 6.03
N ASP A 14 -1.29 3.63 6.33
CA ASP A 14 -2.46 3.71 5.46
C ASP A 14 -2.22 4.75 4.37
N LEU A 15 -2.00 4.28 3.15
CA LEU A 15 -1.73 5.13 1.99
C LEU A 15 -2.96 5.19 1.09
N THR A 16 -3.22 6.37 0.53
CA THR A 16 -4.19 6.55 -0.56
C THR A 16 -3.48 6.43 -1.90
N LEU A 17 -3.95 5.53 -2.75
CA LEU A 17 -3.40 5.23 -4.07
C LEU A 17 -4.51 5.32 -5.12
N LEU A 18 -4.12 5.23 -6.39
CA LEU A 18 -5.04 5.04 -7.50
C LEU A 18 -5.07 3.57 -7.91
N ASP A 19 -6.25 3.04 -8.21
CA ASP A 19 -6.39 1.73 -8.83
C ASP A 19 -6.23 1.79 -10.37
N GLN A 20 -6.37 0.63 -11.01
CA GLN A 20 -6.26 0.50 -12.48
C GLN A 20 -7.30 1.32 -13.28
N ASN A 21 -8.36 1.80 -12.64
CA ASN A 21 -9.40 2.63 -13.23
C ASN A 21 -9.20 4.12 -12.87
N GLY A 22 -8.12 4.48 -12.18
CA GLY A 22 -7.87 5.83 -11.67
C GLY A 22 -8.73 6.20 -10.45
N GLN A 23 -9.40 5.23 -9.82
CA GLN A 23 -10.18 5.50 -8.61
C GLN A 23 -9.29 5.54 -7.38
N SER A 24 -9.58 6.45 -6.46
CA SER A 24 -8.87 6.55 -5.18
C SER A 24 -9.22 5.38 -4.27
N VAL A 25 -8.20 4.72 -3.71
CA VAL A 25 -8.36 3.58 -2.78
C VAL A 25 -7.40 3.73 -1.62
N THR A 26 -7.80 3.28 -0.43
CA THR A 26 -6.89 3.20 0.73
C THR A 26 -6.33 1.79 0.89
N LEU A 27 -5.11 1.66 1.41
CA LEU A 27 -4.57 0.34 1.71
C LEU A 27 -5.39 -0.36 2.80
N SER A 28 -5.97 0.39 3.74
CA SER A 28 -6.82 -0.16 4.80
C SER A 28 -8.13 -0.76 4.30
N GLU A 29 -8.73 -0.20 3.26
CA GLU A 29 -9.84 -0.85 2.55
C GLU A 29 -9.43 -2.20 1.95
N ARG A 30 -8.22 -2.31 1.40
CA ARG A 30 -7.75 -3.54 0.75
C ARG A 30 -7.45 -4.66 1.75
N TRP A 31 -6.67 -4.40 2.79
CA TRP A 31 -6.32 -5.46 3.75
C TRP A 31 -7.43 -5.81 4.74
N ARG A 32 -8.53 -5.04 4.80
CA ARG A 32 -9.76 -5.44 5.51
C ARG A 32 -10.36 -6.74 4.95
N SER A 33 -10.12 -7.03 3.67
CA SER A 33 -10.60 -8.25 3.01
C SER A 33 -9.71 -9.48 3.25
N GLY A 34 -8.50 -9.29 3.76
CA GLY A 34 -7.53 -10.34 4.00
C GLY A 34 -6.08 -9.85 3.89
N PRO A 35 -5.10 -10.76 4.05
CA PRO A 35 -3.69 -10.42 3.90
C PRO A 35 -3.39 -9.79 2.55
N LEU A 36 -2.61 -8.71 2.55
CA LEU A 36 -2.26 -7.95 1.36
C LEU A 36 -0.74 -8.06 1.08
N PHE A 37 -0.38 -8.40 -0.15
CA PHE A 37 1.00 -8.35 -0.63
C PHE A 37 1.20 -7.13 -1.53
N LEU A 38 2.18 -6.29 -1.21
CA LEU A 38 2.51 -5.11 -2.00
C LEU A 38 3.78 -5.37 -2.82
N ASN A 39 3.66 -5.28 -4.14
CA ASN A 39 4.79 -5.37 -5.06
C ASN A 39 5.08 -3.98 -5.63
N PHE A 40 6.31 -3.48 -5.40
CA PHE A 40 6.75 -2.18 -5.89
C PHE A 40 7.55 -2.36 -7.18
N LEU A 41 6.96 -1.94 -8.29
CA LEU A 41 7.58 -2.01 -9.61
C LEU A 41 8.07 -0.61 -10.02
N ARG A 42 9.28 -0.53 -10.57
CA ARG A 42 9.81 0.72 -11.13
C ARG A 42 9.13 1.08 -12.45
N HIS A 43 8.83 0.06 -13.23
CA HIS A 43 8.16 0.16 -14.51
C HIS A 43 7.04 -0.88 -14.53
N PHE A 44 5.85 -0.42 -14.85
CA PHE A 44 4.71 -1.25 -15.16
C PHE A 44 4.50 -1.11 -16.68
N GLY A 45 4.39 -2.24 -17.38
CA GLY A 45 4.45 -2.33 -18.85
C GLY A 45 3.60 -1.28 -19.57
#